data_AF-A0A940FFR8-F1
#
_entry.id   AF-A0A940FFR8-F1
#
_cell.length_a   1.000
_cell.length_b   1.000
_cell.length_c   1.000
_cell.angle_alpha   90.00
_cell.angle_beta   90.00
_cell.angle_gamma   90.00
#
_symmetry.space_group_name_H-M   'P 1'
#
loop_
_entity.id
_entity.type
_entity.pdbx_description
1 polymer ?
#
loop_
_entity_poly.entity_id
_entity_poly.type
_entity_poly.pdbx_seq_one_letter_code
_entity_poly.pdbx_strand_id
1 'polypeptide(L)'
;MRTTKLNRAALVLGVTLLAACHTPSLDRPLVAPGLPGAPPGTEAIAAAPVQGRVDFPERKVLAAASDVGADATVAVIDPGTARTLATGLTDAAGAFSLEMPFSVVTGAYYYLQVSKRVGGVSGNHVSMITVLKWTNTGWASITNPVGGQGTIVISPLTTAVALIDREDPAVSLSQLLGVVSGPTYGAVTPFGTHSAAEVTARAASITSLLQQDLDPLGDRASAAAGLKAPDDVGDETVHHDYKLTKNGVESTFVWIPVFTAYQLINPANCGGSNTTKPVGYWVKDKPLGTENADWAQETFGGFYAGKYEASRADATGTTAGVSGALKVQKGAVPWAMVDWDEASKASMAYDAHCHLMRDEEWTALAVWSMIQGLKVYGNNQSGKDVEDTSITFQDDPTASGIRALTGTGTRGTWSGTTNLTTHTGTTAGVYDLNGNIAEWTATLGGASGNFVVNGVTLPIAAPTGGDSFTAIATDPRLRRYGVAKSVNWVGLALFSNDMFYIEPGVAAAKSYRGGTAENIKGEKYSGIWTVVLESPRNAATARIGFRPALRY
;
A
#
# COMPACT_ATOMS: atom_id res chain seq x y z
N MET A 1 1.98 -46.89 18.97
CA MET A 1 1.44 -47.56 17.76
C MET A 1 -0.06 -47.32 17.76
N ARG A 2 -0.58 -46.43 16.89
CA ARG A 2 -1.40 -46.75 15.68
C ARG A 2 -2.56 -47.72 16.00
N THR A 3 -3.86 -47.49 15.73
CA THR A 3 -4.59 -46.56 14.84
C THR A 3 -6.11 -46.84 14.98
N THR A 4 -6.97 -45.85 14.62
CA THR A 4 -8.32 -45.97 13.96
C THR A 4 -9.52 -46.56 14.75
N LYS A 5 -10.81 -46.23 14.55
CA LYS A 5 -11.64 -45.51 13.53
C LYS A 5 -13.04 -45.26 14.15
N LEU A 6 -13.62 -44.05 14.05
CA LEU A 6 -14.71 -43.60 13.14
C LEU A 6 -16.17 -44.00 13.48
N ASN A 7 -16.96 -42.96 13.75
CA ASN A 7 -18.42 -42.86 13.74
C ASN A 7 -19.02 -42.99 12.33
N ARG A 8 -20.29 -43.44 12.20
CA ARG A 8 -21.26 -42.99 11.18
C ARG A 8 -22.71 -43.38 11.49
N ALA A 9 -23.56 -42.37 11.62
CA ALA A 9 -25.02 -42.30 11.43
C ALA A 9 -25.30 -40.81 11.14
N ALA A 10 -26.26 -40.31 10.34
CA ALA A 10 -27.43 -40.80 9.62
C ALA A 10 -27.64 -39.82 8.41
N LEU A 11 -28.11 -40.26 7.24
CA LEU A 11 -29.49 -40.16 6.72
C LEU A 11 -30.03 -38.71 6.54
N VAL A 12 -30.40 -38.34 5.29
CA VAL A 12 -31.77 -37.95 4.86
C VAL A 12 -31.79 -37.47 3.38
N LEU A 13 -32.87 -37.89 2.71
CA LEU A 13 -33.42 -37.60 1.37
C LEU A 13 -33.29 -36.12 0.90
N GLY A 14 -33.29 -35.74 -0.39
CA GLY A 14 -33.76 -36.39 -1.62
C GLY A 14 -35.15 -35.90 -2.04
N VAL A 15 -35.26 -34.75 -2.76
CA VAL A 15 -36.42 -34.42 -3.63
C VAL A 15 -35.98 -33.53 -4.81
N THR A 16 -36.38 -33.95 -5.99
CA THR A 16 -36.29 -33.27 -7.30
C THR A 16 -37.66 -32.64 -7.61
N LEU A 17 -37.74 -31.46 -8.23
CA LEU A 17 -38.87 -31.13 -9.12
C LEU A 17 -38.53 -30.06 -10.16
N LEU A 18 -39.22 -30.20 -11.30
CA LEU A 18 -39.07 -29.57 -12.60
C LEU A 18 -40.01 -28.35 -12.78
N ALA A 19 -39.70 -27.55 -13.80
CA ALA A 19 -40.61 -26.90 -14.77
C ALA A 19 -40.96 -25.38 -14.68
N ALA A 20 -40.56 -24.71 -15.77
CA ALA A 20 -41.37 -23.90 -16.71
C ALA A 20 -41.78 -22.44 -16.40
N CYS A 21 -41.23 -21.54 -17.24
CA CYS A 21 -41.87 -20.53 -18.11
C CYS A 21 -43.10 -19.76 -17.59
N HIS A 22 -43.05 -18.42 -17.60
CA HIS A 22 -44.19 -17.53 -17.96
C HIS A 22 -43.67 -16.11 -18.28
N THR A 23 -43.97 -15.63 -19.49
CA THR A 23 -44.00 -14.21 -19.89
C THR A 23 -45.40 -13.64 -19.66
N PRO A 24 -45.55 -12.31 -19.59
CA PRO A 24 -46.43 -11.67 -20.58
C PRO A 24 -45.90 -10.35 -21.16
N SER A 25 -46.48 -10.04 -22.33
CA SER A 25 -46.26 -8.94 -23.26
C SER A 25 -47.05 -7.66 -22.95
N LEU A 26 -46.52 -6.52 -23.44
CA LEU A 26 -47.16 -5.38 -24.16
C LEU A 26 -48.55 -4.88 -23.70
N ASP A 27 -48.74 -3.57 -23.46
CA ASP A 27 -48.97 -2.57 -24.54
C ASP A 27 -49.32 -1.15 -24.02
N ARG A 28 -48.97 -0.13 -24.85
CA ARG A 28 -49.58 1.22 -25.05
C ARG A 28 -49.06 2.52 -24.37
N PRO A 29 -49.23 3.69 -25.05
CA PRO A 29 -48.21 4.74 -25.19
C PRO A 29 -48.62 6.13 -24.64
N LEU A 30 -47.64 7.01 -24.38
CA LEU A 30 -47.84 8.44 -24.11
C LEU A 30 -46.64 9.22 -24.70
N VAL A 31 -46.78 9.84 -25.87
CA VAL A 31 -47.15 11.25 -26.12
C VAL A 31 -46.24 12.25 -25.41
N ALA A 32 -45.42 12.94 -26.21
CA ALA A 32 -44.59 14.08 -25.83
C ALA A 32 -45.41 15.38 -25.74
N PRO A 33 -44.97 16.33 -24.90
CA PRO A 33 -45.11 17.75 -25.21
C PRO A 33 -43.74 18.44 -25.24
N GLY A 34 -43.57 19.29 -26.26
CA GLY A 34 -42.37 20.10 -26.46
C GLY A 34 -42.21 21.22 -25.43
N LEU A 35 -40.98 21.68 -25.29
CA LEU A 35 -40.64 22.91 -24.58
C LEU A 35 -39.80 23.85 -25.47
N PRO A 36 -39.97 25.18 -25.32
CA PRO A 36 -39.42 26.19 -26.22
C PRO A 36 -38.10 26.80 -25.71
N GLY A 37 -37.33 27.37 -26.66
CA GLY A 37 -36.54 28.58 -26.44
C GLY A 37 -35.14 28.42 -25.84
N ALA A 38 -34.13 28.45 -26.71
CA ALA A 38 -32.73 28.69 -26.31
C ALA A 38 -32.46 30.19 -26.09
N PRO A 39 -31.68 30.59 -25.07
CA PRO A 39 -30.98 31.87 -25.06
C PRO A 39 -29.52 31.70 -25.55
N PRO A 40 -28.95 32.69 -26.27
CA PRO A 40 -27.57 32.64 -26.73
C PRO A 40 -26.61 33.25 -25.69
N GLY A 41 -25.42 32.67 -25.57
CA GLY A 41 -24.25 33.36 -25.02
C GLY A 41 -23.51 32.61 -23.93
N THR A 42 -22.50 31.81 -24.32
CA THR A 42 -21.36 31.50 -23.45
C THR A 42 -20.08 31.79 -24.22
N GLU A 43 -19.38 32.83 -23.79
CA GLU A 43 -18.00 33.13 -24.19
C GLU A 43 -17.06 32.07 -23.61
N ALA A 44 -16.15 31.58 -24.43
CA ALA A 44 -15.12 30.63 -24.04
C ALA A 44 -14.00 31.37 -23.27
N ILE A 45 -13.76 30.98 -22.02
CA ILE A 45 -12.56 31.36 -21.28
C ILE A 45 -11.40 30.53 -21.84
N ALA A 46 -10.44 31.20 -22.47
CA ALA A 46 -9.22 30.59 -22.99
C ALA A 46 -8.32 30.12 -21.84
N ALA A 47 -8.02 28.82 -21.80
CA ALA A 47 -6.99 28.27 -20.93
C ALA A 47 -5.60 28.67 -21.46
N ALA A 48 -4.85 29.46 -20.69
CA ALA A 48 -3.44 29.72 -20.96
C ALA A 48 -2.60 28.49 -20.55
N PRO A 49 -1.58 28.09 -21.33
CA PRO A 49 -0.71 26.99 -20.97
C PRO A 49 0.23 27.41 -19.83
N VAL A 50 0.23 26.63 -18.75
CA VAL A 50 1.24 26.70 -17.69
C VAL A 50 2.48 25.95 -18.19
N GLN A 51 3.60 26.66 -18.36
CA GLN A 51 4.92 26.04 -18.61
C GLN A 51 5.73 26.03 -17.32
N GLY A 52 6.18 24.84 -16.91
CA GLY A 52 7.17 24.64 -15.85
C GLY A 52 8.34 23.80 -16.37
N ARG A 53 9.56 24.19 -16.03
CA ARG A 53 10.80 23.46 -16.34
C ARG A 53 11.27 22.75 -15.07
N VAL A 54 11.59 21.47 -15.19
CA VAL A 54 12.19 20.66 -14.12
C VAL A 54 13.67 20.48 -14.44
N ASP A 55 14.54 20.98 -13.57
CA ASP A 55 15.97 20.67 -13.60
C ASP A 55 16.25 19.59 -12.54
N PHE A 56 16.84 18.47 -12.97
CA PHE A 56 17.22 17.36 -12.08
C PHE A 56 18.74 17.37 -11.85
N PRO A 57 19.22 17.22 -10.59
CA PRO A 57 20.64 17.07 -10.32
C PRO A 57 21.15 15.71 -10.78
N GLU A 58 22.41 15.71 -11.22
CA GLU A 58 23.13 14.70 -11.99
C GLU A 58 22.88 13.24 -11.57
N ARG A 59 22.03 12.54 -12.33
CA ARG A 59 22.18 11.09 -12.57
C ARG A 59 22.41 10.87 -14.06
N LYS A 60 23.27 9.90 -14.37
CA LYS A 60 23.59 9.50 -15.74
C LYS A 60 22.32 8.97 -16.42
N VAL A 61 21.65 9.82 -17.19
CA VAL A 61 20.55 9.42 -18.09
C VAL A 61 21.14 8.40 -19.06
N LEU A 62 20.77 7.13 -18.91
CA LEU A 62 21.22 6.06 -19.82
C LEU A 62 20.45 6.07 -21.15
N ALA A 63 19.30 6.74 -21.19
CA ALA A 63 18.52 7.05 -22.39
C ALA A 63 17.50 8.16 -22.07
N ALA A 64 17.45 9.21 -22.88
CA ALA A 64 16.41 10.24 -22.86
C ALA A 64 15.12 9.74 -23.56
N ALA A 65 13.99 10.43 -23.38
CA ALA A 65 12.75 10.10 -24.09
C ALA A 65 12.93 10.10 -25.63
N SER A 66 13.83 10.96 -26.14
CA SER A 66 14.27 10.96 -27.54
C SER A 66 14.97 9.68 -27.97
N ASP A 67 15.63 8.97 -27.04
CA ASP A 67 16.41 7.76 -27.31
C ASP A 67 15.52 6.49 -27.33
N VAL A 68 14.33 6.57 -26.74
CA VAL A 68 13.34 5.48 -26.69
C VAL A 68 12.33 5.58 -27.85
N GLY A 69 12.05 6.79 -28.33
CA GLY A 69 11.10 7.03 -29.42
C GLY A 69 11.62 6.65 -30.80
N ALA A 70 12.86 6.98 -31.15
CA ALA A 70 13.43 6.77 -32.49
C ALA A 70 14.07 5.38 -32.66
N ASP A 71 14.00 4.80 -33.87
CA ASP A 71 14.70 3.56 -34.26
C ASP A 71 14.43 2.36 -33.33
N ALA A 72 13.22 2.24 -32.77
CA ALA A 72 12.76 1.03 -32.11
C ALA A 72 12.25 0.05 -33.17
N THR A 73 12.63 -1.22 -33.06
CA THR A 73 12.16 -2.27 -33.95
C THR A 73 10.73 -2.63 -33.61
N VAL A 74 9.83 -2.43 -34.56
CA VAL A 74 8.42 -2.82 -34.48
C VAL A 74 8.20 -4.05 -35.33
N ALA A 75 7.53 -5.06 -34.79
CA ALA A 75 7.30 -6.34 -35.44
C ALA A 75 5.86 -6.81 -35.24
N VAL A 76 5.23 -7.33 -36.29
CA VAL A 76 3.95 -8.05 -36.16
C VAL A 76 4.21 -9.54 -36.26
N ILE A 77 3.69 -10.32 -35.31
CA ILE A 77 3.98 -11.74 -35.13
C ILE A 77 2.66 -12.52 -35.17
N ASP A 78 2.63 -13.61 -35.94
CA ASP A 78 1.54 -14.58 -35.91
C ASP A 78 1.66 -15.46 -34.65
N PRO A 79 0.66 -15.46 -33.75
CA PRO A 79 0.68 -16.29 -32.55
C PRO A 79 0.70 -17.79 -32.84
N GLY A 80 0.12 -18.23 -33.97
CA GLY A 80 0.03 -19.64 -34.32
C GLY A 80 1.35 -20.25 -34.79
N THR A 81 2.20 -19.44 -35.42
CA THR A 81 3.48 -19.88 -36.00
C THR A 81 4.71 -19.26 -35.33
N ALA A 82 4.51 -18.29 -34.43
CA ALA A 82 5.56 -17.44 -33.85
C ALA A 82 6.44 -16.72 -34.91
N ARG A 83 5.98 -16.64 -36.16
CA ARG A 83 6.73 -16.03 -37.26
C ARG A 83 6.48 -14.53 -37.27
N THR A 84 7.56 -13.75 -37.34
CA THR A 84 7.48 -12.32 -37.65
C THR A 84 7.02 -12.14 -39.10
N LEU A 85 5.89 -11.46 -39.27
CA LEU A 85 5.21 -11.29 -40.55
C LEU A 85 5.56 -9.95 -41.22
N ALA A 86 5.82 -8.92 -40.41
CA ALA A 86 6.31 -7.63 -40.86
C ALA A 86 7.20 -6.99 -39.79
N THR A 87 8.15 -6.17 -40.23
CA THR A 87 9.05 -5.41 -39.36
C THR A 87 9.24 -4.00 -39.89
N GLY A 88 9.46 -3.05 -39.00
CA GLY A 88 9.78 -1.67 -39.32
C GLY A 88 10.49 -1.00 -38.17
N LEU A 89 10.81 0.27 -38.35
CA LEU A 89 11.40 1.11 -37.32
C LEU A 89 10.43 2.25 -36.98
N THR A 90 10.45 2.69 -35.72
CA THR A 90 9.84 3.96 -35.36
C THR A 90 10.66 5.13 -35.90
N ASP A 91 9.98 6.19 -36.32
CA ASP A 91 10.57 7.46 -36.68
C ASP A 91 10.99 8.26 -35.43
N ALA A 92 11.55 9.46 -35.65
CA ALA A 92 12.01 10.33 -34.57
C ALA A 92 10.91 10.74 -33.56
N ALA A 93 9.63 10.61 -33.93
CA ALA A 93 8.48 10.91 -33.08
C ALA A 93 7.88 9.65 -32.42
N GLY A 94 8.44 8.46 -32.66
CA GLY A 94 7.90 7.20 -32.17
C GLY A 94 6.79 6.60 -33.03
N ALA A 95 6.45 7.23 -34.16
CA ALA A 95 5.45 6.70 -35.08
C ALA A 95 6.08 5.63 -36.00
N PHE A 96 5.30 4.66 -36.45
CA PHE A 96 5.78 3.63 -37.37
C PHE A 96 4.71 3.28 -38.40
N SER A 97 5.15 2.78 -39.55
CA SER A 97 4.29 2.17 -40.56
C SER A 97 4.89 0.82 -40.96
N LEU A 98 4.03 -0.19 -41.10
CA LEU A 98 4.44 -1.53 -41.51
C LEU A 98 3.73 -1.90 -42.81
N GLU A 99 4.51 -2.28 -43.82
CA GLU A 99 3.96 -2.95 -45.00
C GLU A 99 3.78 -4.44 -44.68
N MET A 100 2.58 -4.95 -44.95
CA MET A 100 2.22 -6.35 -44.70
C MET A 100 2.23 -7.12 -46.03
N PRO A 101 3.29 -7.87 -46.37
CA PRO A 101 3.38 -8.57 -47.65
C PRO A 101 2.53 -9.85 -47.73
N PHE A 102 1.61 -10.06 -46.77
CA PHE A 102 0.82 -11.28 -46.62
C PHE A 102 -0.65 -10.95 -46.36
N SER A 103 -1.53 -11.88 -46.72
CA SER A 103 -2.96 -11.76 -46.44
C SER A 103 -3.25 -12.01 -44.96
N VAL A 104 -3.72 -10.98 -44.26
CA VAL A 104 -4.22 -11.10 -42.89
C VAL A 104 -5.57 -11.82 -42.87
N VAL A 105 -5.75 -12.72 -41.91
CA VAL A 105 -6.99 -13.49 -41.77
C VAL A 105 -7.95 -12.69 -40.90
N THR A 106 -9.13 -12.41 -41.43
CA THR A 106 -10.20 -11.74 -40.67
C THR A 106 -10.58 -12.52 -39.43
N GLY A 107 -10.65 -11.80 -38.31
CA GLY A 107 -10.99 -12.35 -37.01
C GLY A 107 -9.81 -12.97 -36.27
N ALA A 108 -8.65 -13.15 -36.93
CA ALA A 108 -7.45 -13.64 -36.30
C ALA A 108 -6.78 -12.56 -35.43
N TYR A 109 -6.07 -13.03 -34.41
CA TYR A 109 -5.28 -12.20 -33.51
C TYR A 109 -3.81 -12.25 -33.91
N TYR A 110 -3.11 -11.14 -33.72
CA TYR A 110 -1.70 -10.97 -34.00
C TYR A 110 -1.03 -10.27 -32.83
N TYR A 111 0.27 -10.48 -32.64
CA TYR A 111 1.05 -9.71 -31.69
C TYR A 111 1.73 -8.54 -32.39
N LEU A 112 1.71 -7.38 -31.77
CA LEU A 112 2.55 -6.25 -32.13
C LEU A 112 3.60 -6.07 -31.04
N GLN A 113 4.86 -6.28 -31.40
CA GLN A 113 5.99 -6.13 -30.52
C GLN A 113 6.78 -4.87 -30.89
N VAL A 114 7.15 -4.06 -29.91
CA VAL A 114 8.10 -2.95 -30.06
C VAL A 114 9.30 -3.24 -29.18
N SER A 115 10.52 -3.16 -29.73
CA SER A 115 11.75 -3.48 -29.03
C SER A 115 12.86 -2.48 -29.30
N LYS A 116 13.63 -2.12 -28.27
CA LYS A 116 14.74 -1.16 -28.38
C LYS A 116 15.91 -1.60 -27.53
N ARG A 117 17.13 -1.51 -28.07
CA ARG A 117 18.37 -1.63 -27.28
C ARG A 117 18.58 -0.36 -26.48
N VAL A 118 18.80 -0.48 -25.18
CA VAL A 118 19.05 0.64 -24.28
C VAL A 118 20.43 0.48 -23.65
N GLY A 119 21.31 1.48 -23.79
CA GLY A 119 22.60 1.49 -23.07
C GLY A 119 23.80 0.77 -23.72
N GLY A 120 24.12 1.04 -24.99
CA GLY A 120 25.40 0.63 -25.59
C GLY A 120 25.64 -0.89 -25.72
N VAL A 121 26.91 -1.30 -25.74
CA VAL A 121 27.36 -2.68 -26.06
C VAL A 121 26.92 -3.77 -25.08
N SER A 122 26.30 -3.44 -23.94
CA SER A 122 25.92 -4.41 -22.90
C SER A 122 24.65 -5.21 -23.17
N GLY A 123 24.00 -5.05 -24.33
CA GLY A 123 22.96 -6.00 -24.77
C GLY A 123 21.62 -5.91 -24.04
N ASN A 124 21.35 -4.85 -23.29
CA ASN A 124 20.06 -4.65 -22.63
C ASN A 124 18.99 -4.25 -23.68
N HIS A 125 17.84 -4.91 -23.66
CA HIS A 125 16.70 -4.63 -24.54
C HIS A 125 15.44 -4.37 -23.72
N VAL A 126 14.67 -3.36 -24.12
CA VAL A 126 13.30 -3.15 -23.65
C VAL A 126 12.36 -3.67 -24.74
N SER A 127 11.33 -4.43 -24.35
CA SER A 127 10.32 -4.94 -25.29
C SER A 127 8.91 -4.78 -24.72
N MET A 128 7.98 -4.33 -25.57
CA MET A 128 6.55 -4.24 -25.27
C MET A 128 5.78 -5.10 -26.28
N ILE A 129 4.73 -5.80 -25.84
CA ILE A 129 3.90 -6.63 -26.72
C ILE A 129 2.42 -6.31 -26.46
N THR A 130 1.66 -6.10 -27.53
CA THR A 130 0.19 -5.94 -27.49
C THR A 130 -0.50 -6.85 -28.50
N VAL A 131 -1.80 -7.06 -28.34
CA VAL A 131 -2.61 -7.92 -29.22
C VAL A 131 -3.45 -7.07 -30.16
N LEU A 132 -3.42 -7.40 -31.44
CA LEU A 132 -4.21 -6.79 -32.51
C LEU A 132 -5.20 -7.80 -33.08
N LYS A 133 -6.37 -7.34 -33.53
CA LYS A 133 -7.34 -8.17 -34.29
C LYS A 133 -7.64 -7.53 -35.64
N TRP A 134 -7.61 -8.30 -36.72
CA TRP A 134 -8.05 -7.80 -38.04
C TRP A 134 -9.57 -7.94 -38.20
N THR A 135 -10.27 -6.85 -38.53
CA THR A 135 -11.75 -6.79 -38.58
C THR A 135 -12.33 -6.66 -39.99
N ASN A 136 -11.65 -7.20 -41.02
CA ASN A 136 -11.89 -6.99 -42.46
C ASN A 136 -11.53 -5.59 -42.97
N THR A 137 -11.88 -4.54 -42.23
CA THR A 137 -11.73 -3.14 -42.67
C THR A 137 -10.53 -2.42 -42.04
N GLY A 138 -9.84 -3.06 -41.09
CA GLY A 138 -8.67 -2.52 -40.43
C GLY A 138 -8.25 -3.33 -39.20
N TRP A 139 -7.27 -2.81 -38.47
CA TRP A 139 -6.84 -3.33 -37.18
C TRP A 139 -7.71 -2.74 -36.06
N ALA A 140 -8.28 -3.60 -35.22
CA ALA A 140 -8.87 -3.19 -33.95
C ALA A 140 -7.80 -3.28 -32.85
N SER A 141 -7.48 -2.15 -32.23
CA SER A 141 -6.69 -2.06 -30.99
C SER A 141 -7.55 -1.49 -29.85
N ILE A 142 -7.05 -1.60 -28.61
CA ILE A 142 -7.72 -1.18 -27.36
C ILE A 142 -7.97 0.34 -27.24
N THR A 143 -7.61 1.17 -28.21
CA THR A 143 -8.16 2.53 -28.32
C THR A 143 -8.24 2.95 -29.79
N ASN A 144 -9.45 2.88 -30.36
CA ASN A 144 -9.69 3.37 -31.71
C ASN A 144 -10.43 4.73 -31.64
N PRO A 145 -9.82 5.85 -32.05
CA PRO A 145 -10.57 6.94 -32.64
C PRO A 145 -10.60 6.74 -34.17
N VAL A 146 -11.73 6.21 -34.64
CA VAL A 146 -12.38 6.46 -35.93
C VAL A 146 -11.50 6.48 -37.21
N GLY A 147 -11.63 5.43 -38.02
CA GLY A 147 -12.01 5.62 -39.44
C GLY A 147 -10.93 5.72 -40.52
N GLY A 148 -9.68 5.31 -40.28
CA GLY A 148 -8.64 5.25 -41.32
C GLY A 148 -8.26 3.81 -41.70
N GLN A 149 -8.33 3.47 -42.99
CA GLN A 149 -7.81 2.19 -43.50
C GLN A 149 -6.28 2.12 -43.33
N GLY A 150 -5.79 0.98 -42.81
CA GLY A 150 -4.41 0.53 -43.00
C GLY A 150 -3.31 1.08 -42.09
N THR A 151 -3.57 1.99 -41.16
CA THR A 151 -2.51 2.57 -40.30
C THR A 151 -2.80 2.33 -38.82
N ILE A 152 -1.84 1.76 -38.09
CA ILE A 152 -1.88 1.65 -36.62
C ILE A 152 -1.08 2.83 -36.07
N VAL A 153 -1.74 3.75 -35.36
CA VAL A 153 -1.05 4.83 -34.63
C VAL A 153 -1.06 4.47 -33.15
N ILE A 154 0.10 4.11 -32.60
CA ILE A 154 0.29 3.99 -31.15
C ILE A 154 0.91 5.27 -30.66
N SER A 155 0.13 6.06 -29.91
CA SER A 155 0.67 7.22 -29.21
C SER A 155 1.38 6.76 -27.93
N PRO A 156 2.62 7.21 -27.66
CA PRO A 156 3.27 6.96 -26.38
C PRO A 156 2.54 7.60 -25.18
N LEU A 157 1.55 8.48 -25.43
CA LEU A 157 0.73 9.09 -24.39
C LEU A 157 -0.40 8.18 -23.85
N THR A 158 -0.79 7.12 -24.57
CA THR A 158 -2.03 6.36 -24.26
C THR A 158 -1.82 4.87 -24.00
N THR A 159 -0.58 4.37 -24.00
CA THR A 159 -0.29 2.93 -23.85
C THR A 159 0.55 2.67 -22.61
N ALA A 160 0.05 1.83 -21.70
CA ALA A 160 0.77 1.43 -20.48
C ALA A 160 2.03 0.62 -20.82
N VAL A 161 3.13 0.95 -20.14
CA VAL A 161 4.46 0.34 -20.28
C VAL A 161 4.60 -0.87 -19.35
N ALA A 162 5.06 -2.01 -19.88
CA ALA A 162 5.61 -3.10 -19.09
C ALA A 162 7.13 -3.18 -19.34
N LEU A 163 7.94 -3.06 -18.29
CA LEU A 163 9.40 -3.27 -18.35
C LEU A 163 9.69 -4.75 -18.04
N ILE A 164 10.40 -5.43 -18.92
CA ILE A 164 10.91 -6.79 -18.68
C ILE A 164 12.43 -6.72 -18.81
N ASP A 165 13.14 -7.00 -17.72
CA ASP A 165 14.58 -7.26 -17.73
C ASP A 165 14.83 -8.71 -18.16
N ARG A 166 15.81 -8.95 -19.04
CA ARG A 166 16.05 -10.26 -19.67
C ARG A 166 17.49 -10.68 -19.45
N GLU A 167 17.74 -11.44 -18.38
CA GLU A 167 19.04 -12.10 -18.16
C GLU A 167 19.07 -13.60 -18.51
N ASP A 168 17.99 -14.23 -19.00
CA ASP A 168 18.03 -15.67 -19.34
C ASP A 168 17.73 -15.98 -20.83
N PRO A 169 18.67 -16.57 -21.58
CA PRO A 169 18.47 -16.96 -22.97
C PRO A 169 17.66 -18.26 -23.19
N ALA A 170 17.17 -18.94 -22.14
CA ALA A 170 16.54 -20.27 -22.26
C ALA A 170 15.00 -20.35 -22.09
N VAL A 171 14.26 -19.24 -22.16
CA VAL A 171 12.78 -19.29 -22.01
C VAL A 171 12.07 -19.48 -23.35
N SER A 172 11.34 -20.59 -23.49
CA SER A 172 10.42 -20.88 -24.61
C SER A 172 9.21 -19.94 -24.59
N LEU A 173 8.78 -19.47 -25.77
CA LEU A 173 7.59 -18.62 -25.97
C LEU A 173 6.29 -19.18 -25.36
N SER A 174 6.23 -20.48 -25.07
CA SER A 174 5.12 -21.12 -24.34
C SER A 174 5.09 -20.83 -22.83
N GLN A 175 6.07 -20.12 -22.27
CA GLN A 175 6.16 -19.76 -20.85
C GLN A 175 5.98 -18.26 -20.58
N LEU A 176 5.75 -17.45 -21.62
CA LEU A 176 5.51 -16.00 -21.53
C LEU A 176 4.03 -15.70 -21.22
N LEU A 177 3.51 -16.25 -20.12
CA LEU A 177 2.25 -15.86 -19.50
C LEU A 177 2.33 -16.07 -17.98
N GLY A 178 2.87 -15.09 -17.26
CA GLY A 178 2.68 -14.97 -15.82
C GLY A 178 1.35 -14.31 -15.52
N VAL A 179 0.25 -15.08 -15.51
CA VAL A 179 -0.92 -14.73 -14.70
C VAL A 179 -0.63 -15.21 -13.29
N VAL A 180 -0.90 -14.35 -12.29
CA VAL A 180 -0.86 -14.69 -10.86
C VAL A 180 -1.65 -15.99 -10.62
N SER A 181 -0.96 -17.05 -10.20
CA SER A 181 -1.57 -18.33 -9.85
C SER A 181 -1.80 -18.44 -8.34
N GLY A 182 -3.05 -18.75 -7.95
CA GLY A 182 -3.47 -19.31 -6.65
C GLY A 182 -4.44 -20.49 -6.88
N PRO A 183 -4.70 -21.36 -5.89
CA PRO A 183 -4.37 -22.78 -6.00
C PRO A 183 -5.49 -23.71 -6.52
N THR A 184 -5.06 -24.72 -7.29
CA THR A 184 -5.69 -26.04 -7.58
C THR A 184 -7.15 -26.09 -8.02
N TYR A 185 -7.38 -26.37 -9.31
CA TYR A 185 -8.27 -27.45 -9.79
C TYR A 185 -7.83 -27.90 -11.20
N GLY A 186 -8.03 -29.19 -11.49
CA GLY A 186 -7.50 -29.90 -12.66
C GLY A 186 -8.03 -29.45 -14.02
N ALA A 187 -7.44 -30.05 -15.08
CA ALA A 187 -7.79 -29.96 -16.49
C ALA A 187 -8.47 -28.65 -16.96
N VAL A 188 -7.67 -27.79 -17.58
CA VAL A 188 -8.10 -26.53 -18.21
C VAL A 188 -9.24 -26.80 -19.20
N THR A 189 -10.46 -26.41 -18.84
CA THR A 189 -11.53 -26.12 -19.79
C THR A 189 -11.29 -24.71 -20.37
N PRO A 190 -11.64 -24.46 -21.65
CA PRO A 190 -11.42 -23.16 -22.30
C PRO A 190 -12.11 -22.01 -21.54
N PHE A 191 -11.41 -20.87 -21.45
CA PHE A 191 -11.91 -19.64 -20.85
C PHE A 191 -13.32 -19.27 -21.35
N GLY A 192 -14.25 -19.10 -20.41
CA GLY A 192 -15.57 -18.55 -20.69
C GLY A 192 -15.49 -17.08 -21.11
N THR A 193 -16.51 -16.62 -21.83
CA THR A 193 -16.71 -15.22 -22.20
C THR A 193 -16.91 -14.36 -20.96
N HIS A 194 -15.99 -13.42 -20.70
CA HIS A 194 -16.18 -12.34 -19.74
C HIS A 194 -16.92 -11.17 -20.38
N SER A 195 -17.81 -10.55 -19.63
CA SER A 195 -18.52 -9.34 -20.07
C SER A 195 -17.58 -8.11 -20.06
N ALA A 196 -17.87 -7.13 -20.92
CA ALA A 196 -17.12 -5.86 -20.95
C ALA A 196 -17.11 -5.14 -19.58
N ALA A 197 -18.18 -5.30 -18.79
CA ALA A 197 -18.29 -4.74 -17.45
C ALA A 197 -17.29 -5.39 -16.46
N GLU A 198 -17.10 -6.71 -16.53
CA GLU A 198 -16.14 -7.42 -15.67
C GLU A 198 -14.69 -7.07 -16.01
N VAL A 199 -14.40 -6.92 -17.31
CA VAL A 199 -13.09 -6.45 -17.78
C VAL A 199 -12.84 -5.02 -17.30
N THR A 200 -13.84 -4.14 -17.37
CA THR A 200 -13.74 -2.74 -16.93
C THR A 200 -13.57 -2.62 -15.41
N ALA A 201 -14.30 -3.42 -14.63
CA ALA A 201 -14.17 -3.44 -13.17
C ALA A 201 -12.79 -3.98 -12.73
N ARG A 202 -12.26 -4.99 -13.42
CA ARG A 202 -10.91 -5.50 -13.17
C ARG A 202 -9.83 -4.50 -13.58
N ALA A 203 -9.99 -3.82 -14.71
CA ALA A 203 -9.09 -2.75 -15.14
C ALA A 203 -9.06 -1.59 -14.12
N ALA A 204 -10.22 -1.17 -13.60
CA ALA A 204 -10.29 -0.14 -12.56
C ALA A 204 -9.60 -0.57 -11.25
N SER A 205 -9.73 -1.84 -10.86
CA SER A 205 -9.04 -2.41 -9.69
C SER A 205 -7.52 -2.45 -9.88
N ILE A 206 -7.04 -2.81 -11.08
CA ILE A 206 -5.62 -2.80 -11.44
C ILE A 206 -5.08 -1.36 -11.49
N THR A 207 -5.84 -0.40 -12.02
CA THR A 207 -5.45 1.02 -12.01
C THR A 207 -5.35 1.56 -10.58
N SER A 208 -6.24 1.17 -9.68
CA SER A 208 -6.18 1.52 -8.25
C SER A 208 -4.97 0.91 -7.55
N LEU A 209 -4.64 -0.35 -7.86
CA LEU A 209 -3.42 -1.03 -7.38
C LEU A 209 -2.15 -0.37 -7.93
N LEU A 210 -2.11 -0.02 -9.22
CA LEU A 210 -0.99 0.69 -9.84
C LEU A 210 -0.85 2.12 -9.31
N GLN A 211 -1.94 2.78 -8.93
CA GLN A 211 -1.89 4.08 -8.24
C GLN A 211 -1.43 3.97 -6.78
N GLN A 212 -1.64 2.82 -6.13
CA GLN A 212 -1.05 2.51 -4.82
C GLN A 212 0.44 2.13 -4.92
N ASP A 213 0.88 1.52 -6.04
CA ASP A 213 2.27 1.08 -6.26
C ASP A 213 3.17 2.14 -6.96
N LEU A 214 2.60 3.22 -7.50
CA LEU A 214 3.36 4.24 -8.24
C LEU A 214 4.20 5.19 -7.37
N ASP A 215 4.41 4.89 -6.09
CA ASP A 215 5.56 5.49 -5.39
C ASP A 215 6.11 4.69 -4.19
N PRO A 216 7.09 3.79 -4.41
CA PRO A 216 7.93 3.33 -3.32
C PRO A 216 8.87 4.45 -2.82
N LEU A 217 9.52 5.26 -3.68
CA LEU A 217 10.63 6.17 -3.28
C LEU A 217 11.03 7.29 -4.29
N GLY A 218 10.12 7.96 -5.00
CA GLY A 218 10.47 8.93 -6.06
C GLY A 218 9.51 10.10 -6.24
N ASP A 219 9.87 11.22 -5.60
CA ASP A 219 9.61 12.64 -5.90
C ASP A 219 8.48 12.98 -6.89
N ARG A 220 7.41 13.58 -6.36
CA ARG A 220 6.63 14.58 -7.09
C ARG A 220 6.50 15.86 -6.28
N ALA A 221 7.52 16.71 -6.39
CA ALA A 221 7.45 18.08 -5.93
C ALA A 221 6.34 18.86 -6.67
N SER A 222 5.20 19.04 -6.00
CA SER A 222 4.49 20.32 -6.06
C SER A 222 4.12 20.71 -4.63
N ALA A 223 5.05 21.40 -3.96
CA ALA A 223 4.83 21.94 -2.64
C ALA A 223 3.61 22.89 -2.68
N ALA A 224 2.46 22.41 -2.20
CA ALA A 224 1.44 23.31 -1.70
C ALA A 224 2.06 24.09 -0.52
N ALA A 225 1.79 25.39 -0.46
CA ALA A 225 2.51 26.35 0.35
C ALA A 225 2.76 25.87 1.80
N GLY A 226 4.04 25.71 2.18
CA GLY A 226 4.48 25.39 3.54
C GLY A 226 4.72 23.92 3.87
N LEU A 227 4.53 23.01 2.91
CA LEU A 227 4.82 21.58 3.07
C LEU A 227 6.29 21.27 2.78
N LYS A 228 6.85 20.35 3.57
CA LYS A 228 8.21 19.86 3.42
C LYS A 228 8.25 18.76 2.36
N ALA A 229 9.31 18.78 1.56
CA ALA A 229 9.50 17.81 0.50
C ALA A 229 9.79 16.42 1.09
N PRO A 230 9.42 15.31 0.40
CA PRO A 230 9.68 13.95 0.86
C PRO A 230 11.16 13.61 1.10
N ASP A 231 12.08 14.43 0.59
CA ASP A 231 13.53 14.36 0.75
C ASP A 231 14.09 15.32 1.83
N ASP A 232 13.23 16.09 2.52
CA ASP A 232 13.65 17.04 3.55
C ASP A 232 14.24 16.30 4.77
N VAL A 233 15.54 16.53 4.98
CA VAL A 233 16.36 16.03 6.10
C VAL A 233 16.24 16.90 7.37
N GLY A 234 15.18 17.70 7.47
CA GLY A 234 14.98 18.79 8.44
C GLY A 234 15.39 18.51 9.89
N ASP A 235 15.54 19.58 10.67
CA ASP A 235 16.03 19.53 12.06
C ASP A 235 15.12 18.72 13.01
N GLU A 236 15.65 17.62 13.56
CA GLU A 236 15.01 16.70 14.51
C GLU A 236 14.45 17.40 15.78
N THR A 237 14.87 18.63 16.07
CA THR A 237 14.60 19.34 17.33
C THR A 237 13.51 20.42 17.25
N VAL A 238 13.00 20.73 16.05
CA VAL A 238 11.99 21.79 15.85
C VAL A 238 10.57 21.23 15.94
N HIS A 239 9.64 22.02 16.50
CA HIS A 239 8.20 21.71 16.44
C HIS A 239 7.74 21.65 14.98
N HIS A 240 7.46 20.45 14.47
CA HIS A 240 6.96 20.25 13.10
C HIS A 240 5.45 20.01 13.03
N ASP A 241 4.69 20.61 13.95
CA ASP A 241 3.23 20.55 13.89
C ASP A 241 2.75 21.27 12.63
N TYR A 242 2.15 20.51 11.72
CA TYR A 242 1.52 21.02 10.52
C TYR A 242 0.00 20.94 10.68
N LYS A 243 -0.62 22.12 10.69
CA LYS A 243 -2.08 22.24 10.72
C LYS A 243 -2.60 22.33 9.30
N LEU A 244 -3.38 21.33 8.91
CA LEU A 244 -4.06 21.31 7.63
C LEU A 244 -5.55 21.54 7.88
N THR A 245 -6.18 22.44 7.12
CA THR A 245 -7.63 22.65 7.18
C THR A 245 -8.23 22.32 5.81
N LYS A 246 -9.08 21.30 5.77
CA LYS A 246 -9.84 20.90 4.59
C LYS A 246 -11.32 20.82 4.90
N ASN A 247 -12.13 21.39 4.01
CA ASN A 247 -13.59 21.42 4.17
C ASN A 247 -14.06 21.92 5.55
N GLY A 248 -13.35 22.90 6.12
CA GLY A 248 -13.65 23.44 7.46
C GLY A 248 -13.18 22.60 8.65
N VAL A 249 -12.45 21.50 8.42
CA VAL A 249 -11.93 20.61 9.47
C VAL A 249 -10.41 20.75 9.57
N GLU A 250 -9.93 21.38 10.64
CA GLU A 250 -8.50 21.49 10.97
C GLU A 250 -8.00 20.20 11.66
N SER A 251 -6.94 19.59 11.12
CA SER A 251 -6.24 18.44 11.68
C SER A 251 -4.76 18.76 11.89
N THR A 252 -4.16 18.15 12.92
CA THR A 252 -2.74 18.33 13.25
C THR A 252 -1.92 17.11 12.85
N PHE A 253 -0.88 17.35 12.06
CA PHE A 253 0.10 16.35 11.64
C PHE A 253 1.49 16.71 12.16
N VAL A 254 2.40 15.75 12.20
CA VAL A 254 3.82 15.94 12.57
C VAL A 254 4.67 15.53 11.37
N TRP A 255 5.56 16.42 10.92
CA TRP A 255 6.57 16.06 9.93
C TRP A 255 7.56 15.06 10.51
N ILE A 256 7.76 13.97 9.79
CA ILE A 256 8.82 13.00 10.00
C ILE A 256 9.81 13.20 8.85
N PRO A 257 11.05 13.66 9.12
CA PRO A 257 12.02 13.91 8.07
C PRO A 257 12.57 12.61 7.50
N VAL A 258 13.26 12.71 6.37
CA VAL A 258 14.07 11.60 5.86
C VAL A 258 15.17 11.29 6.86
N PHE A 259 15.37 10.00 7.13
CA PHE A 259 16.51 9.54 7.89
C PHE A 259 17.00 8.19 7.42
N THR A 260 18.30 7.96 7.64
CA THR A 260 18.95 6.68 7.40
C THR A 260 19.18 5.97 8.72
N ALA A 261 18.91 4.68 8.76
CA ALA A 261 19.19 3.81 9.89
C ALA A 261 19.79 2.49 9.40
N TYR A 262 20.48 1.79 10.30
CA TYR A 262 21.16 0.54 9.99
C TYR A 262 20.57 -0.60 10.81
N GLN A 263 20.06 -1.61 10.13
CA GLN A 263 19.52 -2.81 10.76
C GLN A 263 20.62 -3.86 10.96
N LEU A 264 20.73 -4.42 12.15
CA LEU A 264 21.70 -5.47 12.45
C LEU A 264 21.20 -6.84 11.96
N ILE A 265 21.90 -7.45 11.00
CA ILE A 265 21.61 -8.79 10.46
C ILE A 265 22.34 -9.86 11.29
N ASN A 266 23.63 -9.65 11.52
CA ASN A 266 24.49 -10.46 12.36
C ASN A 266 25.21 -9.57 13.39
N PRO A 267 24.55 -9.26 14.52
CA PRO A 267 25.07 -8.33 15.51
C PRO A 267 26.47 -8.67 16.03
N ALA A 268 26.83 -9.96 16.11
CA ALA A 268 28.14 -10.42 16.59
C ALA A 268 29.32 -9.85 15.77
N ASN A 269 29.10 -9.54 14.49
CA ASN A 269 30.12 -8.97 13.59
C ASN A 269 30.09 -7.43 13.53
N CYS A 270 29.14 -6.79 14.21
CA CYS A 270 28.86 -5.37 14.08
C CYS A 270 29.67 -4.46 15.02
N GLY A 271 30.52 -5.04 15.87
CA GLY A 271 31.45 -4.34 16.76
C GLY A 271 30.81 -3.57 17.93
N GLY A 272 31.62 -3.19 18.91
CA GLY A 272 31.22 -2.34 20.03
C GLY A 272 29.97 -2.84 20.77
N SER A 273 29.07 -1.90 21.10
CA SER A 273 27.80 -2.20 21.76
C SER A 273 26.79 -2.93 20.86
N ASN A 274 27.04 -3.06 19.56
CA ASN A 274 26.12 -3.76 18.65
C ASN A 274 26.16 -5.27 18.87
N THR A 275 27.29 -5.81 19.34
CA THR A 275 27.49 -7.25 19.58
C THR A 275 26.53 -7.87 20.58
N THR A 276 25.92 -7.06 21.45
CA THR A 276 24.95 -7.52 22.46
C THR A 276 23.49 -7.23 22.07
N LYS A 277 23.25 -6.58 20.93
CA LYS A 277 21.90 -6.29 20.45
C LYS A 277 21.28 -7.51 19.75
N PRO A 278 19.94 -7.66 19.81
CA PRO A 278 19.26 -8.73 19.10
C PRO A 278 19.30 -8.53 17.58
N VAL A 279 19.06 -9.60 16.84
CA VAL A 279 18.91 -9.56 15.38
C VAL A 279 17.74 -8.65 15.01
N GLY A 280 17.94 -7.84 13.96
CA GLY A 280 16.96 -6.91 13.45
C GLY A 280 16.88 -5.58 14.21
N TYR A 281 17.67 -5.40 15.28
CA TYR A 281 17.75 -4.13 16.01
C TYR A 281 18.30 -3.02 15.10
N TRP A 282 17.81 -1.80 15.27
CA TRP A 282 18.19 -0.64 14.48
C TRP A 282 19.14 0.27 15.25
N VAL A 283 20.12 0.83 14.55
CA VAL A 283 21.07 1.79 15.10
C VAL A 283 21.24 3.00 14.18
N LYS A 284 21.57 4.15 14.79
CA LYS A 284 21.79 5.42 14.09
C LYS A 284 23.08 5.41 13.28
N ASP A 285 24.16 4.93 13.88
CA ASP A 285 25.49 4.96 13.29
C ASP A 285 25.79 3.68 12.50
N LYS A 286 26.55 3.83 11.41
CA LYS A 286 26.98 2.72 10.57
C LYS A 286 27.77 1.69 11.39
N PRO A 287 27.33 0.42 11.47
CA PRO A 287 28.05 -0.63 12.18
C PRO A 287 29.34 -1.07 11.48
N LEU A 288 30.21 -1.80 12.20
CA LEU A 288 31.29 -2.56 11.58
C LEU A 288 30.73 -3.78 10.84
N GLY A 289 31.56 -4.43 10.02
CA GLY A 289 31.17 -5.63 9.26
C GLY A 289 30.71 -5.31 7.83
N THR A 290 30.12 -6.30 7.18
CA THR A 290 29.79 -6.29 5.75
C THR A 290 28.31 -5.95 5.52
N GLU A 291 28.05 -4.97 4.65
CA GLU A 291 26.68 -4.62 4.24
C GLU A 291 25.97 -5.82 3.59
N ASN A 292 24.67 -5.97 3.89
CA ASN A 292 23.79 -7.07 3.50
C ASN A 292 24.17 -8.47 4.04
N ALA A 293 25.25 -8.59 4.80
CA ALA A 293 25.60 -9.82 5.53
C ALA A 293 25.49 -9.63 7.05
N ASP A 294 26.10 -8.55 7.57
CA ASP A 294 26.16 -8.25 9.00
C ASP A 294 25.19 -7.13 9.40
N TRP A 295 24.98 -6.16 8.51
CA TRP A 295 24.05 -5.06 8.68
C TRP A 295 23.44 -4.66 7.34
N ALA A 296 22.30 -3.97 7.33
CA ALA A 296 21.72 -3.37 6.14
C ALA A 296 21.38 -1.90 6.40
N GLN A 297 21.64 -1.04 5.42
CA GLN A 297 21.22 0.36 5.46
C GLN A 297 19.83 0.50 4.86
N GLU A 298 18.95 1.24 5.53
CA GLU A 298 17.67 1.67 4.97
C GLU A 298 17.51 3.18 5.12
N THR A 299 16.88 3.79 4.11
CA THR A 299 16.45 5.18 4.16
C THR A 299 14.94 5.21 4.20
N PHE A 300 14.40 5.82 5.27
CA PHE A 300 12.98 6.03 5.45
C PHE A 300 12.62 7.40 4.87
N GLY A 301 11.62 7.42 3.98
CA GLY A 301 11.18 8.65 3.31
C GLY A 301 10.45 9.59 4.26
N GLY A 302 10.47 10.89 3.96
CA GLY A 302 9.76 11.89 4.73
C GLY A 302 8.25 11.84 4.50
N PHE A 303 7.48 12.07 5.56
CA PHE A 303 6.02 12.09 5.51
C PHE A 303 5.45 12.86 6.71
N TYR A 304 4.17 13.18 6.67
CA TYR A 304 3.45 13.74 7.80
C TYR A 304 2.60 12.65 8.46
N ALA A 305 2.86 12.36 9.73
CA ALA A 305 2.03 11.46 10.52
C ALA A 305 0.88 12.22 11.19
N GLY A 306 -0.33 11.67 11.25
CA GLY A 306 -1.36 12.16 12.15
C GLY A 306 -0.81 12.22 13.58
N LYS A 307 -0.81 13.41 14.20
CA LYS A 307 -0.20 13.62 15.52
C LYS A 307 -0.86 12.78 16.62
N TYR A 308 -2.15 12.56 16.47
CA TYR A 308 -3.01 11.81 17.36
C TYR A 308 -3.75 10.73 16.55
N GLU A 309 -4.37 9.77 17.23
CA GLU A 309 -5.34 8.88 16.58
C GLU A 309 -6.47 9.71 15.94
N ALA A 310 -7.07 9.18 14.87
CA ALA A 310 -8.17 9.86 14.21
C ALA A 310 -9.38 9.95 15.16
N SER A 311 -10.11 11.06 15.10
CA SER A 311 -11.43 11.24 15.72
C SER A 311 -12.43 11.63 14.64
N ARG A 312 -13.74 11.51 14.91
CA ARG A 312 -14.75 12.18 14.05
C ARG A 312 -14.61 13.70 14.21
N ALA A 313 -14.92 14.46 13.17
CA ALA A 313 -14.70 15.91 13.17
C ALA A 313 -15.50 16.67 14.24
N ASP A 314 -16.63 16.11 14.67
CA ASP A 314 -17.49 16.61 15.75
C ASP A 314 -17.28 15.88 17.09
N ALA A 315 -16.28 14.99 17.18
CA ALA A 315 -15.91 14.33 18.42
C ALA A 315 -15.34 15.36 19.43
N THR A 316 -15.66 15.14 20.70
CA THR A 316 -15.22 15.96 21.83
C THR A 316 -14.60 15.06 22.89
N GLY A 317 -14.17 15.64 24.02
CA GLY A 317 -13.73 14.84 25.18
C GLY A 317 -14.86 14.06 25.87
N THR A 318 -16.11 14.21 25.43
CA THR A 318 -17.28 13.54 26.03
C THR A 318 -18.12 12.72 25.06
N THR A 319 -17.94 12.91 23.75
CA THR A 319 -18.75 12.25 22.72
C THR A 319 -17.88 11.80 21.54
N ALA A 320 -18.19 10.63 20.98
CA ALA A 320 -17.52 10.08 19.80
C ALA A 320 -17.82 10.86 18.50
N GLY A 321 -18.84 11.72 18.50
CA GLY A 321 -19.35 12.37 17.30
C GLY A 321 -20.09 11.42 16.36
N VAL A 322 -20.67 11.97 15.30
CA VAL A 322 -21.36 11.22 14.23
C VAL A 322 -20.90 11.63 12.82
N SER A 323 -20.02 12.62 12.71
CA SER A 323 -19.48 13.07 11.43
C SER A 323 -18.76 11.94 10.70
N GLY A 324 -18.94 11.88 9.37
CA GLY A 324 -18.14 11.03 8.48
C GLY A 324 -16.80 11.65 8.08
N ALA A 325 -16.51 12.88 8.51
CA ALA A 325 -15.21 13.52 8.28
C ALA A 325 -14.25 13.20 9.44
N LEU A 326 -13.01 12.84 9.11
CA LEU A 326 -11.98 12.67 10.14
C LEU A 326 -11.44 14.01 10.63
N LYS A 327 -10.88 13.98 11.83
CA LYS A 327 -10.07 15.04 12.41
C LYS A 327 -8.96 14.45 13.26
N VAL A 328 -7.75 14.97 13.13
CA VAL A 328 -6.63 14.62 14.00
C VAL A 328 -6.46 15.70 15.06
N GLN A 329 -6.93 15.43 16.28
CA GLN A 329 -6.98 16.40 17.37
C GLN A 329 -6.69 15.74 18.72
N LYS A 330 -6.21 16.55 19.67
CA LYS A 330 -5.96 16.13 21.06
C LYS A 330 -7.25 16.18 21.87
N GLY A 331 -7.38 15.28 22.85
CA GLY A 331 -8.40 15.32 23.89
C GLY A 331 -9.81 15.00 23.39
N ALA A 332 -9.91 14.27 22.28
CA ALA A 332 -11.18 13.82 21.73
C ALA A 332 -11.31 12.30 21.86
N VAL A 333 -12.54 11.80 21.80
CA VAL A 333 -12.81 10.37 21.70
C VAL A 333 -12.26 9.84 20.37
N PRO A 334 -11.40 8.80 20.36
CA PRO A 334 -10.86 8.24 19.13
C PRO A 334 -11.95 7.57 18.29
N TRP A 335 -11.78 7.60 16.97
CA TRP A 335 -12.67 6.95 16.02
C TRP A 335 -12.37 5.45 15.93
N ALA A 336 -13.03 4.69 16.80
CA ALA A 336 -13.02 3.23 16.78
C ALA A 336 -14.31 2.64 16.17
N MET A 337 -14.49 1.32 16.23
CA MET A 337 -15.58 0.58 15.58
C MET A 337 -15.66 0.86 14.09
N VAL A 338 -14.49 0.89 13.47
CA VAL A 338 -14.29 1.22 12.06
C VAL A 338 -13.52 0.07 11.42
N ASP A 339 -13.99 -0.39 10.27
CA ASP A 339 -13.28 -1.40 9.50
C ASP A 339 -12.15 -0.77 8.67
N TRP A 340 -11.32 -1.61 8.06
CA TRP A 340 -10.17 -1.14 7.29
C TRP A 340 -10.59 -0.27 6.08
N ASP A 341 -11.72 -0.59 5.46
CA ASP A 341 -12.23 0.13 4.28
C ASP A 341 -12.77 1.51 4.65
N GLU A 342 -13.52 1.61 5.74
CA GLU A 342 -14.01 2.88 6.26
C GLU A 342 -12.85 3.75 6.73
N ALA A 343 -11.85 3.20 7.44
CA ALA A 343 -10.65 3.92 7.86
C ALA A 343 -9.84 4.46 6.68
N SER A 344 -9.63 3.62 5.65
CA SER A 344 -8.94 4.00 4.41
C SER A 344 -9.70 5.07 3.65
N LYS A 345 -11.01 4.88 3.46
CA LYS A 345 -11.89 5.85 2.78
C LYS A 345 -11.95 7.18 3.51
N ALA A 346 -12.07 7.16 4.84
CA ALA A 346 -12.06 8.38 5.65
C ALA A 346 -10.77 9.14 5.39
N SER A 347 -9.61 8.49 5.56
CA SER A 347 -8.29 9.09 5.35
C SER A 347 -8.15 9.74 3.96
N MET A 348 -8.48 9.01 2.88
CA MET A 348 -8.41 9.54 1.50
C MET A 348 -9.41 10.66 1.20
N ALA A 349 -10.51 10.76 1.97
CA ALA A 349 -11.50 11.81 1.79
C ALA A 349 -11.07 13.15 2.43
N TYR A 350 -10.05 13.17 3.30
CA TYR A 350 -9.59 14.39 3.96
C TYR A 350 -8.87 15.35 3.00
N ASP A 351 -7.87 14.82 2.30
CA ASP A 351 -7.02 15.50 1.32
C ASP A 351 -6.59 14.45 0.27
N ALA A 352 -6.36 14.87 -0.97
CA ALA A 352 -5.92 14.00 -2.05
C ALA A 352 -4.57 13.30 -1.78
N HIS A 353 -3.76 13.85 -0.88
CA HIS A 353 -2.46 13.33 -0.46
C HIS A 353 -2.52 12.61 0.89
N CYS A 354 -3.73 12.42 1.43
CA CYS A 354 -3.97 11.76 2.71
C CYS A 354 -4.30 10.29 2.47
N HIS A 355 -3.70 9.42 3.27
CA HIS A 355 -3.92 7.98 3.21
C HIS A 355 -3.95 7.38 4.61
N LEU A 356 -4.47 6.16 4.72
CA LEU A 356 -4.32 5.38 5.95
C LEU A 356 -2.83 5.11 6.17
N MET A 357 -2.31 5.37 7.37
CA MET A 357 -0.88 5.20 7.66
C MET A 357 -0.38 3.84 7.19
N ARG A 358 0.72 3.84 6.44
CA ARG A 358 1.33 2.61 5.93
C ARG A 358 2.18 1.94 7.01
N ASP A 359 2.33 0.61 6.94
CA ASP A 359 3.19 -0.15 7.85
C ASP A 359 4.65 0.32 7.81
N GLU A 360 5.14 0.77 6.65
CA GLU A 360 6.48 1.35 6.51
C GLU A 360 6.62 2.69 7.23
N GLU A 361 5.57 3.52 7.21
CA GLU A 361 5.52 4.81 7.90
C GLU A 361 5.44 4.60 9.42
N TRP A 362 4.62 3.64 9.87
CA TRP A 362 4.61 3.23 11.27
C TRP A 362 5.98 2.71 11.71
N THR A 363 6.59 1.85 10.90
CA THR A 363 7.93 1.30 11.18
C THR A 363 8.98 2.41 11.23
N ALA A 364 8.87 3.45 10.40
CA ALA A 364 9.76 4.62 10.49
C ALA A 364 9.68 5.30 11.87
N LEU A 365 8.48 5.48 12.43
CA LEU A 365 8.30 6.03 13.79
C LEU A 365 8.92 5.12 14.87
N ALA A 366 8.77 3.80 14.70
CA ALA A 366 9.34 2.80 15.61
C ALA A 366 10.88 2.79 15.56
N VAL A 367 11.45 2.82 14.36
CA VAL A 367 12.90 2.90 14.13
C VAL A 367 13.45 4.20 14.69
N TRP A 368 12.78 5.33 14.44
CA TRP A 368 13.18 6.62 15.01
C TRP A 368 13.31 6.56 16.52
N SER A 369 12.26 6.06 17.20
CA SER A 369 12.28 5.89 18.65
C SER A 369 13.46 5.02 19.10
N MET A 370 13.67 3.90 18.40
CA MET A 370 14.73 2.93 18.73
C MET A 370 16.14 3.52 18.58
N ILE A 371 16.43 4.22 17.47
CA ILE A 371 17.77 4.77 17.22
C ILE A 371 18.10 5.96 18.15
N GLN A 372 17.08 6.61 18.71
CA GLN A 372 17.21 7.64 19.74
C GLN A 372 17.26 7.04 21.17
N GLY A 373 17.17 5.72 21.30
CA GLY A 373 17.16 5.04 22.60
C GLY A 373 15.89 5.28 23.43
N LEU A 374 14.79 5.66 22.77
CA LEU A 374 13.52 5.99 23.40
C LEU A 374 12.63 4.77 23.54
N LYS A 375 11.98 4.67 24.70
CA LYS A 375 10.85 3.78 24.94
C LYS A 375 9.57 4.59 24.92
N VAL A 376 8.64 4.19 24.06
CA VAL A 376 7.34 4.84 23.94
C VAL A 376 6.38 4.20 24.94
N TYR A 377 5.97 4.96 25.94
CA TYR A 377 4.96 4.56 26.92
C TYR A 377 3.55 4.77 26.37
N GLY A 378 2.57 4.10 26.97
CA GLY A 378 1.26 3.98 26.36
C GLY A 378 0.12 3.76 27.32
N ASN A 379 -1.10 4.00 26.85
CA ASN A 379 -2.28 3.55 27.57
C ASN A 379 -2.42 2.04 27.29
N ASN A 380 -1.73 1.20 28.04
CA ASN A 380 -1.73 -0.26 27.85
C ASN A 380 -2.19 -1.02 29.11
N GLN A 381 -2.76 -0.28 30.07
CA GLN A 381 -3.38 -0.81 31.28
C GLN A 381 -4.50 0.12 31.78
N SER A 382 -5.60 0.22 31.00
CA SER A 382 -6.84 0.88 31.41
C SER A 382 -6.66 2.30 31.97
N GLY A 383 -6.14 3.19 31.14
CA GLY A 383 -5.86 4.59 31.49
C GLY A 383 -4.46 4.84 32.05
N LYS A 384 -3.57 3.84 32.01
CA LYS A 384 -2.21 3.88 32.53
C LYS A 384 -1.24 3.11 31.66
N ASP A 385 0.05 3.35 31.88
CA ASP A 385 1.10 2.47 31.39
C ASP A 385 1.41 1.37 32.42
N VAL A 386 1.59 0.14 31.93
CA VAL A 386 1.83 -1.08 32.71
C VAL A 386 3.22 -1.12 33.34
N GLU A 387 4.19 -0.45 32.76
CA GLU A 387 5.56 -0.38 33.27
C GLU A 387 5.79 0.81 34.18
N ASP A 388 5.12 1.92 33.91
CA ASP A 388 5.14 3.11 34.75
C ASP A 388 3.71 3.62 35.01
N THR A 389 3.08 3.08 36.04
CA THR A 389 1.71 3.43 36.44
C THR A 389 1.54 4.89 36.91
N SER A 390 2.62 5.66 37.04
CA SER A 390 2.55 7.11 37.27
C SER A 390 2.28 7.90 35.98
N ILE A 391 2.38 7.25 34.82
CA ILE A 391 1.89 7.76 33.54
C ILE A 391 0.39 7.44 33.45
N THR A 392 -0.41 8.49 33.28
CA THR A 392 -1.87 8.41 33.27
C THR A 392 -2.45 9.09 32.05
N PHE A 393 -3.64 8.63 31.65
CA PHE A 393 -4.38 9.13 30.50
C PHE A 393 -5.78 9.58 30.95
N GLN A 394 -6.38 10.52 30.22
CA GLN A 394 -7.76 10.95 30.49
C GLN A 394 -8.71 9.92 29.90
N ASP A 395 -9.61 9.41 30.72
CA ASP A 395 -10.55 8.35 30.34
C ASP A 395 -11.49 8.78 29.20
N ASP A 396 -11.76 7.87 28.27
CA ASP A 396 -12.82 8.05 27.27
C ASP A 396 -14.17 7.70 27.92
N PRO A 397 -15.08 8.68 28.12
CA PRO A 397 -16.33 8.42 28.82
C PRO A 397 -17.31 7.54 28.01
N THR A 398 -17.05 7.32 26.72
CA THR A 398 -17.85 6.43 25.86
C THR A 398 -17.40 4.97 25.93
N ALA A 399 -16.22 4.70 26.51
CA ALA A 399 -15.66 3.36 26.70
C ALA A 399 -14.73 3.32 27.93
N SER A 400 -15.28 3.73 29.07
CA SER A 400 -14.53 3.92 30.33
C SER A 400 -13.76 2.66 30.74
N GLY A 401 -12.48 2.84 31.10
CA GLY A 401 -11.59 1.75 31.50
C GLY A 401 -11.04 0.90 30.34
N ILE A 402 -11.45 1.18 29.10
CA ILE A 402 -11.03 0.47 27.89
C ILE A 402 -10.29 1.40 26.92
N ARG A 403 -10.54 2.72 26.97
CA ARG A 403 -9.88 3.73 26.12
C ARG A 403 -9.63 5.02 26.87
N ALA A 404 -8.79 5.86 26.30
CA ALA A 404 -8.52 7.22 26.71
C ALA A 404 -8.79 8.19 25.57
N LEU A 405 -8.98 9.46 25.92
CA LEU A 405 -8.98 10.55 24.97
C LEU A 405 -7.60 10.68 24.32
N THR A 406 -7.61 11.01 23.03
CA THR A 406 -6.40 11.11 22.19
C THR A 406 -5.34 12.05 22.77
N GLY A 407 -4.09 11.61 22.79
CA GLY A 407 -2.92 12.43 23.15
C GLY A 407 -2.89 12.94 24.58
N THR A 408 -3.57 12.29 25.51
CA THR A 408 -3.71 12.79 26.90
C THR A 408 -2.69 12.21 27.89
N GLY A 409 -1.81 11.32 27.44
CA GLY A 409 -0.74 10.74 28.25
C GLY A 409 0.13 11.79 28.93
N THR A 410 0.25 11.68 30.25
CA THR A 410 1.00 12.62 31.08
C THR A 410 1.59 11.96 32.32
N ARG A 411 2.64 12.56 32.85
CA ARG A 411 3.26 12.21 34.14
C ARG A 411 3.59 13.50 34.88
N GLY A 412 3.23 13.58 36.16
CA GLY A 412 3.37 14.83 36.95
C GLY A 412 4.79 15.37 37.08
N THR A 413 5.82 14.55 36.82
CA THR A 413 7.23 14.95 36.86
C THR A 413 7.79 15.42 35.52
N TRP A 414 7.04 15.30 34.42
CA TRP A 414 7.50 15.78 33.11
C TRP A 414 7.41 17.31 33.04
N SER A 415 8.51 17.93 32.59
CA SER A 415 8.56 19.37 32.31
C SER A 415 7.93 19.69 30.96
N GLY A 416 7.57 20.95 30.70
CA GLY A 416 6.61 21.35 29.66
C GLY A 416 6.76 20.75 28.26
N THR A 417 7.97 20.42 27.80
CA THR A 417 8.21 19.82 26.48
C THR A 417 8.43 18.31 26.50
N THR A 418 8.61 17.69 27.66
CA THR A 418 8.82 16.24 27.80
C THR A 418 7.50 15.49 27.71
N ASN A 419 7.45 14.47 26.86
CA ASN A 419 6.34 13.52 26.84
C ASN A 419 6.78 12.16 26.28
N LEU A 420 7.02 11.19 27.16
CA LEU A 420 7.49 9.86 26.77
C LEU A 420 6.36 8.94 26.26
N THR A 421 5.12 9.43 26.14
CA THR A 421 4.05 8.72 25.40
C THR A 421 4.05 9.06 23.91
N THR A 422 5.12 9.70 23.43
CA THR A 422 5.33 10.05 22.02
C THR A 422 6.58 9.39 21.48
N HIS A 423 6.66 9.18 20.16
CA HIS A 423 7.84 8.57 19.53
C HIS A 423 9.14 9.38 19.65
N THR A 424 9.05 10.69 19.94
CA THR A 424 10.24 11.57 20.11
C THR A 424 10.57 11.83 21.57
N GLY A 425 9.75 11.36 22.52
CA GLY A 425 9.90 11.70 23.93
C GLY A 425 9.54 13.15 24.27
N THR A 426 8.94 13.89 23.34
CA THR A 426 8.58 15.31 23.49
C THR A 426 7.14 15.60 23.05
N THR A 427 6.60 16.75 23.45
CA THR A 427 5.25 17.19 23.04
C THR A 427 5.11 17.47 21.53
N ALA A 428 6.22 17.50 20.78
CA ALA A 428 6.24 17.64 19.33
C ALA A 428 6.04 16.30 18.60
N GLY A 429 6.16 15.17 19.30
CA GLY A 429 6.03 13.85 18.70
C GLY A 429 4.59 13.44 18.40
N VAL A 430 4.51 12.31 17.71
CA VAL A 430 3.27 11.55 17.46
C VAL A 430 2.91 10.75 18.71
N TYR A 431 1.65 10.83 19.13
CA TYR A 431 1.10 10.26 20.35
C TYR A 431 0.46 8.87 20.12
N ASP A 432 0.25 8.15 21.23
CA ASP A 432 -0.59 6.94 21.33
C ASP A 432 -0.18 5.81 20.38
N LEU A 433 1.14 5.68 20.11
CA LEU A 433 1.68 4.57 19.32
C LEU A 433 1.88 3.30 20.15
N ASN A 434 1.61 3.38 21.45
CA ASN A 434 1.59 2.25 22.39
C ASN A 434 0.23 2.27 23.10
N GLY A 435 -0.60 1.28 22.79
CA GLY A 435 -1.91 1.12 23.38
C GLY A 435 -2.92 2.21 22.98
N ASN A 436 -3.87 2.46 23.88
CA ASN A 436 -5.14 3.13 23.65
C ASN A 436 -6.05 2.30 22.74
N ILE A 437 -6.05 2.56 21.44
CA ILE A 437 -6.67 1.67 20.46
C ILE A 437 -5.61 1.12 19.52
N ALA A 438 -5.84 -0.09 19.05
CA ALA A 438 -5.07 -0.63 17.95
C ALA A 438 -5.44 0.12 16.67
N GLU A 439 -4.50 0.24 15.75
CA GLU A 439 -4.69 1.09 14.58
C GLU A 439 -4.48 0.32 13.29
N TRP A 440 -5.49 0.32 12.43
CA TRP A 440 -5.36 -0.18 11.07
C TRP A 440 -4.20 0.49 10.36
N THR A 441 -3.37 -0.31 9.71
CA THR A 441 -2.32 0.16 8.80
C THR A 441 -2.57 -0.35 7.39
N ALA A 442 -1.97 0.33 6.42
CA ALA A 442 -1.99 -0.07 5.02
C ALA A 442 -0.67 -0.74 4.62
N THR A 443 -0.72 -1.66 3.65
CA THR A 443 0.38 -2.42 2.99
C THR A 443 0.62 -3.83 3.52
N LEU A 444 0.58 -4.09 4.83
CA LEU A 444 0.81 -5.42 5.38
C LEU A 444 -0.50 -6.20 5.58
N GLY A 445 -0.39 -7.52 5.49
CA GLY A 445 -1.46 -8.47 5.75
C GLY A 445 -0.91 -9.87 6.03
N GLY A 446 -1.83 -10.79 6.30
CA GLY A 446 -1.52 -12.20 6.53
C GLY A 446 -2.40 -13.12 5.67
N ALA A 447 -1.80 -14.20 5.17
CA ALA A 447 -2.52 -15.26 4.47
C ALA A 447 -1.88 -16.61 4.76
N SER A 448 -2.62 -17.50 5.41
CA SER A 448 -2.18 -18.89 5.70
C SER A 448 -0.82 -18.95 6.41
N GLY A 449 -0.58 -18.06 7.38
CA GLY A 449 0.67 -17.98 8.14
C GLY A 449 1.85 -17.35 7.39
N ASN A 450 1.64 -16.81 6.19
CA ASN A 450 2.65 -16.03 5.45
C ASN A 450 2.33 -14.55 5.48
N PHE A 451 3.37 -13.74 5.29
CA PHE A 451 3.22 -12.30 5.11
C PHE A 451 2.63 -11.97 3.74
N VAL A 452 1.73 -10.99 3.70
CA VAL A 452 1.22 -10.38 2.47
C VAL A 452 1.65 -8.92 2.48
N VAL A 453 2.35 -8.48 1.43
CA VAL A 453 2.79 -7.09 1.27
C VAL A 453 2.22 -6.56 -0.03
N ASN A 454 1.49 -5.44 0.02
CA ASN A 454 0.80 -4.83 -1.13
C ASN A 454 -0.06 -5.85 -1.93
N GLY A 455 -0.69 -6.78 -1.22
CA GLY A 455 -1.51 -7.84 -1.84
C GLY A 455 -0.73 -9.03 -2.39
N VAL A 456 0.60 -9.02 -2.31
CA VAL A 456 1.48 -10.12 -2.73
C VAL A 456 1.85 -10.97 -1.53
N THR A 457 1.44 -12.24 -1.53
CA THR A 457 1.89 -13.21 -0.53
C THR A 457 3.36 -13.53 -0.75
N LEU A 458 4.18 -13.27 0.26
CA LEU A 458 5.60 -13.61 0.23
C LEU A 458 5.77 -15.09 0.61
N PRO A 459 6.73 -15.81 0.02
CA PRO A 459 7.10 -17.16 0.41
C PRO A 459 7.96 -17.15 1.69
N ILE A 460 7.53 -16.37 2.68
CA ILE A 460 8.19 -16.20 3.97
C ILE A 460 7.13 -16.45 5.04
N ALA A 461 7.30 -17.55 5.76
CA ALA A 461 6.44 -17.89 6.89
C ALA A 461 6.70 -16.91 8.05
N ALA A 462 5.61 -16.50 8.68
CA ALA A 462 5.69 -15.79 9.95
C ALA A 462 6.19 -16.72 11.06
N PRO A 463 6.90 -16.19 12.06
CA PRO A 463 7.37 -17.00 13.18
C PRO A 463 6.19 -17.53 14.02
N THR A 464 6.39 -18.71 14.61
CA THR A 464 5.42 -19.38 15.50
C THR A 464 6.09 -19.72 16.84
N GLY A 465 5.30 -20.07 17.87
CA GLY A 465 5.84 -20.53 19.16
C GLY A 465 5.91 -19.46 20.26
N GLY A 466 5.11 -18.42 20.14
CA GLY A 466 4.93 -17.35 21.11
C GLY A 466 4.47 -16.08 20.41
N ASP A 467 4.18 -15.04 21.19
CA ASP A 467 3.51 -13.85 20.67
C ASP A 467 4.31 -12.56 20.92
N SER A 468 5.53 -12.63 21.49
CA SER A 468 6.34 -11.44 21.80
C SER A 468 7.67 -11.40 21.05
N PHE A 469 8.05 -10.22 20.56
CA PHE A 469 9.25 -10.01 19.73
C PHE A 469 10.55 -10.43 20.43
N THR A 470 11.38 -11.22 19.74
CA THR A 470 12.78 -11.50 20.12
C THR A 470 13.78 -11.12 19.03
N ALA A 471 13.32 -10.93 17.80
CA ALA A 471 14.10 -10.36 16.71
C ALA A 471 13.16 -9.77 15.65
N ILE A 472 13.63 -8.78 14.90
CA ILE A 472 12.92 -8.18 13.75
C ILE A 472 13.41 -8.82 12.45
N ALA A 473 12.52 -8.99 11.47
CA ALA A 473 12.84 -9.54 10.16
C ALA A 473 13.90 -8.68 9.43
N THR A 474 14.93 -9.36 8.93
CA THR A 474 16.07 -8.75 8.23
C THR A 474 16.05 -8.99 6.72
N ASP A 475 15.08 -9.78 6.23
CA ASP A 475 14.86 -10.01 4.81
C ASP A 475 14.59 -8.66 4.12
N PRO A 476 15.27 -8.34 2.99
CA PRO A 476 15.03 -7.11 2.24
C PRO A 476 13.57 -6.82 1.93
N ARG A 477 12.75 -7.86 1.77
CA ARG A 477 11.31 -7.73 1.46
C ARG A 477 10.45 -7.41 2.68
N LEU A 478 11.00 -7.52 3.90
CA LEU A 478 10.24 -7.40 5.15
C LEU A 478 10.80 -6.35 6.13
N ARG A 479 12.07 -5.97 6.03
CA ARG A 479 12.76 -5.09 6.99
C ARG A 479 12.07 -3.74 7.23
N ARG A 480 11.37 -3.20 6.23
CA ARG A 480 10.64 -1.93 6.31
C ARG A 480 9.27 -2.05 6.98
N TYR A 481 8.78 -3.26 7.22
CA TYR A 481 7.46 -3.48 7.80
C TYR A 481 7.54 -3.82 9.29
N GLY A 482 8.73 -3.82 9.92
CA GLY A 482 8.86 -4.00 11.37
C GLY A 482 8.21 -5.28 11.91
N VAL A 483 8.18 -6.35 11.12
CA VAL A 483 7.58 -7.64 11.51
C VAL A 483 8.59 -8.53 12.24
N ALA A 484 8.11 -9.46 13.05
CA ALA A 484 8.97 -10.36 13.81
C ALA A 484 9.70 -11.37 12.90
N LYS A 485 10.97 -11.60 13.19
CA LYS A 485 11.75 -12.76 12.70
C LYS A 485 11.58 -13.96 13.60
N SER A 486 11.52 -13.72 14.91
CA SER A 486 11.37 -14.73 15.94
C SER A 486 10.61 -14.16 17.13
N VAL A 487 9.88 -15.05 17.81
CA VAL A 487 8.99 -14.73 18.92
C VAL A 487 9.14 -15.77 20.04
N ASN A 488 8.77 -15.39 21.26
CA ASN A 488 8.53 -16.31 22.38
C ASN A 488 7.44 -15.72 23.30
N TRP A 489 7.19 -16.34 24.45
CA TRP A 489 6.16 -15.89 25.41
C TRP A 489 6.58 -14.75 26.34
N VAL A 490 7.82 -14.27 26.24
CA VAL A 490 8.38 -13.26 27.17
C VAL A 490 8.75 -11.97 26.46
N GLY A 491 9.20 -12.06 25.21
CA GLY A 491 9.77 -10.99 24.44
C GLY A 491 11.14 -10.55 24.92
N LEU A 492 11.64 -9.47 24.32
CA LEU A 492 12.78 -8.71 24.81
C LEU A 492 12.32 -7.31 25.19
N ALA A 493 12.77 -6.83 26.36
CA ALA A 493 12.48 -5.48 26.82
C ALA A 493 13.01 -4.37 25.87
N LEU A 494 14.03 -4.68 25.06
CA LEU A 494 14.53 -3.81 23.99
C LEU A 494 13.50 -3.57 22.87
N PHE A 495 12.54 -4.48 22.71
CA PHE A 495 11.36 -4.34 21.87
C PHE A 495 10.10 -4.12 22.72
N SER A 496 10.25 -3.62 23.95
CA SER A 496 9.15 -3.38 24.90
C SER A 496 8.28 -4.60 25.27
N ASN A 497 8.72 -5.80 24.89
CA ASN A 497 7.94 -7.06 24.93
C ASN A 497 6.71 -7.05 24.00
N ASP A 498 6.75 -6.20 22.97
CA ASP A 498 5.66 -5.97 22.02
C ASP A 498 5.21 -7.25 21.34
N MET A 499 3.95 -7.26 20.93
CA MET A 499 3.28 -8.46 20.42
C MET A 499 3.42 -8.60 18.91
N PHE A 500 3.71 -9.79 18.44
CA PHE A 500 3.54 -10.23 17.07
C PHE A 500 2.53 -11.37 17.03
N TYR A 501 1.46 -11.19 16.26
CA TYR A 501 0.49 -12.28 16.08
C TYR A 501 -0.03 -12.33 14.65
N ILE A 502 -0.23 -13.54 14.13
CA ILE A 502 -0.86 -13.80 12.84
C ILE A 502 -1.79 -14.99 13.00
N GLU A 503 -3.05 -14.83 12.63
CA GLU A 503 -4.03 -15.91 12.68
C GLU A 503 -3.90 -16.74 11.40
N PRO A 504 -3.43 -18.00 11.45
CA PRO A 504 -3.22 -18.80 10.25
C PRO A 504 -4.53 -19.10 9.49
N GLY A 505 -5.67 -19.04 10.18
CA GLY A 505 -7.00 -19.32 9.63
C GLY A 505 -7.61 -18.18 8.80
N VAL A 506 -7.05 -16.98 8.84
CA VAL A 506 -7.63 -15.83 8.12
C VAL A 506 -6.93 -15.65 6.77
N ALA A 507 -7.69 -15.86 5.70
CA ALA A 507 -7.17 -15.90 4.33
C ALA A 507 -6.68 -14.52 3.82
N ALA A 508 -7.17 -13.43 4.40
CA ALA A 508 -6.83 -12.06 4.01
C ALA A 508 -6.87 -11.12 5.22
N ALA A 509 -6.03 -11.40 6.22
CA ALA A 509 -5.92 -10.55 7.40
C ALA A 509 -5.32 -9.20 7.03
N LYS A 510 -5.81 -8.14 7.65
CA LYS A 510 -5.22 -6.80 7.58
C LYS A 510 -4.45 -6.51 8.86
N SER A 511 -3.37 -5.74 8.72
CA SER A 511 -2.55 -5.33 9.86
C SER A 511 -3.19 -4.24 10.67
N TYR A 512 -3.09 -4.37 11.99
CA TYR A 512 -3.16 -3.26 12.90
C TYR A 512 -1.99 -3.28 13.88
N ARG A 513 -1.67 -2.11 14.45
CA ARG A 513 -0.48 -1.88 15.26
C ARG A 513 -0.77 -1.14 16.56
N GLY A 514 0.25 -0.99 17.40
CA GLY A 514 0.22 -0.22 18.65
C GLY A 514 -0.36 -0.99 19.84
N GLY A 515 -1.26 -1.94 19.59
CA GLY A 515 -1.98 -2.68 20.64
C GLY A 515 -3.10 -1.85 21.24
N THR A 516 -3.68 -2.30 22.36
CA THR A 516 -4.86 -1.68 22.97
C THR A 516 -4.60 -1.30 24.43
N ALA A 517 -5.50 -0.53 25.02
CA ALA A 517 -5.47 -0.25 26.46
C ALA A 517 -5.90 -1.42 27.35
N GLU A 518 -6.44 -2.48 26.75
CA GLU A 518 -6.75 -3.68 27.50
C GLU A 518 -5.53 -4.58 27.62
N ASN A 519 -5.25 -4.93 28.87
CA ASN A 519 -4.38 -6.03 29.19
C ASN A 519 -5.14 -7.35 28.96
N ILE A 520 -5.10 -7.87 27.73
CA ILE A 520 -5.64 -9.21 27.46
C ILE A 520 -4.76 -10.20 28.23
N LYS A 521 -5.30 -10.84 29.27
CA LYS A 521 -4.67 -11.92 30.07
C LYS A 521 -3.46 -11.56 30.97
N GLY A 522 -3.24 -10.30 31.31
CA GLY A 522 -2.14 -9.93 32.21
C GLY A 522 -0.77 -9.78 31.53
N GLU A 523 -0.73 -9.86 30.20
CA GLU A 523 0.48 -9.79 29.37
C GLU A 523 0.61 -8.45 28.63
N LYS A 524 1.85 -7.98 28.44
CA LYS A 524 2.20 -6.66 27.89
C LYS A 524 2.15 -6.68 26.35
N TYR A 525 0.97 -6.70 25.76
CA TYR A 525 0.86 -6.89 24.29
C TYR A 525 0.83 -5.60 23.45
N SER A 526 0.99 -4.44 24.07
CA SER A 526 0.92 -3.14 23.41
C SER A 526 2.28 -2.47 23.37
N GLY A 527 2.55 -1.80 22.26
CA GLY A 527 3.79 -1.08 22.02
C GLY A 527 4.01 -0.77 20.54
N ILE A 528 5.03 0.02 20.28
CA ILE A 528 5.26 0.61 18.96
C ILE A 528 5.66 -0.42 17.91
N TRP A 529 6.21 -1.57 18.31
CA TRP A 529 6.50 -2.70 17.43
C TRP A 529 5.35 -3.71 17.35
N THR A 530 4.29 -3.54 18.16
CA THR A 530 3.16 -4.46 18.13
C THR A 530 2.54 -4.48 16.73
N VAL A 531 2.40 -5.67 16.16
CA VAL A 531 1.73 -5.89 14.87
C VAL A 531 0.90 -7.16 14.94
N VAL A 532 -0.35 -7.05 14.49
CA VAL A 532 -1.30 -8.15 14.52
C VAL A 532 -1.96 -8.32 13.16
N LEU A 533 -1.99 -9.57 12.72
CA LEU A 533 -2.50 -10.04 11.43
C LEU A 533 -3.57 -11.11 11.68
N GLU A 534 -4.60 -10.79 12.47
CA GLU A 534 -5.66 -11.73 12.83
C GLU A 534 -7.05 -11.35 12.30
N SER A 535 -7.29 -10.06 12.08
CA SER A 535 -8.63 -9.58 11.79
C SER A 535 -8.87 -9.50 10.28
N PRO A 536 -10.04 -9.96 9.80
CA PRO A 536 -10.43 -9.73 8.41
C PRO A 536 -10.65 -8.23 8.16
N ARG A 537 -10.56 -7.83 6.89
CA ARG A 537 -10.72 -6.44 6.44
C ARG A 537 -11.99 -5.72 6.95
N ASN A 538 -13.08 -6.47 7.14
CA ASN A 538 -14.38 -5.95 7.58
C ASN A 538 -14.58 -6.02 9.11
N ALA A 539 -13.54 -6.34 9.89
CA ALA A 539 -13.62 -6.33 11.34
C ALA A 539 -13.75 -4.87 11.83
N ALA A 540 -14.73 -4.62 12.69
CA ALA A 540 -14.92 -3.33 13.34
C ALA A 540 -15.16 -3.60 14.83
N THR A 541 -14.25 -3.16 15.69
CA THR A 541 -14.35 -3.38 17.14
C THR A 541 -14.15 -2.07 17.89
N ALA A 542 -14.61 -2.01 19.14
CA ALA A 542 -14.41 -0.83 19.98
C ALA A 542 -12.93 -0.52 20.27
N ARG A 543 -12.01 -1.44 19.93
CA ARG A 543 -10.58 -1.37 20.22
C ARG A 543 -9.71 -1.08 19.00
N ILE A 544 -10.30 -1.03 17.81
CA ILE A 544 -9.56 -0.79 16.58
C ILE A 544 -10.08 0.51 15.95
N GLY A 545 -9.15 1.42 15.68
CA GLY A 545 -9.34 2.63 14.90
C GLY A 545 -8.20 2.81 13.90
N PHE A 546 -7.74 4.05 13.71
CA PHE A 546 -6.71 4.37 12.73
C PHE A 546 -6.13 5.77 12.94
N ARG A 547 -5.03 6.05 12.22
CA ARG A 547 -4.54 7.40 11.98
C ARG A 547 -4.24 7.62 10.49
N PRO A 548 -4.45 8.84 9.99
CA PRO A 548 -4.01 9.20 8.65
C PRO A 548 -2.51 9.53 8.61
N ALA A 549 -1.95 9.53 7.41
CA ALA A 549 -0.68 10.15 7.07
C ALA A 549 -0.87 11.01 5.80
N LEU A 550 0.03 11.97 5.57
CA LEU A 550 0.10 12.74 4.33
C LEU A 550 1.47 12.57 3.66
N ARG A 551 1.47 12.46 2.33
CA ARG A 551 2.68 12.51 1.52
C ARG A 551 2.38 13.26 0.21
N TYR A 552 3.10 14.35 -0.02
CA TYR A 552 2.90 15.26 -1.16
C TYR A 552 3.92 15.01 -2.27
#